data_AF-Y0KHQ5-F1
#
_entry.id   AF-Y0KHQ5-F1
#
_cell.length_a   1.000
_cell.length_b   1.000
_cell.length_c   1.000
_cell.angle_alpha   90.00
_cell.angle_beta   90.00
_cell.angle_gamma   90.00
#
_symmetry.space_group_name_H-M   'P 1'
#
loop_
_entity.id
_entity.type
_entity.pdbx_description
1 polymer ?
#
loop_
_entity_poly.entity_id
_entity_poly.type
_entity_poly.pdbx_seq_one_letter_code
_entity_poly.pdbx_strand_id
1 'polypeptide(L)'
;MKAGGIDSSRIESMLAQLKAAAQGPRVGQENPIGGGIGIQKLDSPQSSTKVSFTDALKASLDQVNQVQVDAEKLGKNFAMGDDSVSLSDVMIAGQKANISFQATVQVRNKLVSAYQDMMNMQV
;
A
#
# COMPACT_ATOMS: atom_id res chain seq x y z
N MET A 1 39.05 -3.19 -49.46
CA MET A 1 38.66 -4.62 -49.32
C MET A 1 39.25 -5.15 -48.01
N LYS A 2 38.48 -6.00 -47.29
CA LYS A 2 38.64 -6.52 -45.89
C LYS A 2 38.35 -5.48 -44.79
N ALA A 3 37.14 -5.33 -44.26
CA ALA A 3 36.19 -6.25 -43.61
C ALA A 3 36.59 -6.68 -42.18
N GLY A 4 35.95 -6.06 -41.19
CA GLY A 4 35.41 -6.74 -40.01
C GLY A 4 36.39 -7.19 -38.93
N GLY A 5 36.92 -6.25 -38.15
CA GLY A 5 37.33 -6.54 -36.77
C GLY A 5 36.09 -6.75 -35.91
N ILE A 6 35.50 -7.95 -35.94
CA ILE A 6 34.53 -8.37 -34.94
C ILE A 6 35.35 -8.92 -33.78
N ASP A 7 35.28 -8.21 -32.65
CA ASP A 7 36.05 -8.44 -31.42
C ASP A 7 35.96 -9.89 -30.93
N SER A 8 36.91 -10.73 -31.33
CA SER A 8 37.02 -12.11 -30.86
C SER A 8 37.15 -12.17 -29.33
N SER A 9 37.76 -11.15 -28.72
CA SER A 9 37.89 -11.00 -27.27
C SER A 9 36.55 -10.81 -26.54
N ARG A 10 35.54 -10.19 -27.18
CA ARG A 10 34.20 -10.06 -26.58
C ARG A 10 33.47 -11.40 -26.56
N ILE A 11 33.64 -12.22 -27.60
CA ILE A 11 33.07 -13.56 -27.70
C ILE A 11 33.70 -14.49 -26.65
N GLU A 12 35.02 -14.38 -26.43
CA GLU A 12 35.72 -15.13 -25.38
C GLU A 12 35.24 -14.75 -23.98
N SER A 13 35.01 -13.46 -23.72
CA SER A 13 34.50 -12.99 -22.42
C SER A 13 33.07 -13.47 -22.11
N MET A 14 32.19 -13.51 -23.11
CA MET A 14 30.83 -14.04 -22.97
C MET A 14 30.83 -15.57 -22.84
N LEU A 15 31.72 -16.28 -23.53
CA LEU A 15 31.86 -17.73 -23.39
C LEU A 15 32.40 -18.12 -22.00
N ALA A 16 33.31 -17.33 -21.44
CA ALA A 16 33.80 -17.50 -20.08
C ALA A 16 32.68 -17.25 -19.03
N GLN A 17 31.86 -16.22 -19.23
CA GLN A 17 30.70 -15.94 -18.37
C GLN A 17 29.63 -17.03 -18.44
N LEU A 18 29.37 -17.58 -19.64
CA LEU A 18 28.42 -18.67 -19.82
C LEU A 18 28.95 -19.99 -19.23
N LYS A 19 30.27 -20.24 -19.30
CA LYS A 19 30.91 -21.40 -18.66
C LYS A 19 30.89 -21.32 -17.13
N ALA A 20 30.97 -20.12 -16.55
CA ALA A 20 30.82 -19.90 -15.11
C ALA A 20 29.37 -20.11 -14.62
N ALA A 21 28.38 -19.77 -15.45
CA ALA A 21 26.96 -20.01 -15.14
C ALA A 21 26.52 -21.46 -15.36
N ALA A 22 27.21 -22.21 -16.24
CA ALA A 22 26.91 -23.61 -16.53
C ALA A 22 27.59 -24.62 -15.57
N GLN A 23 28.52 -24.16 -14.72
CA GLN A 23 28.97 -24.94 -13.57
C GLN A 23 28.04 -24.65 -12.41
N GLY A 24 26.95 -25.43 -12.36
CA GLY A 24 25.99 -25.41 -11.27
C GLY A 24 26.64 -25.58 -9.88
N PRO A 25 25.87 -25.37 -8.80
CA PRO A 25 26.39 -25.46 -7.45
C PRO A 25 27.04 -26.83 -7.23
N ARG A 26 28.31 -26.81 -6.83
CA ARG A 26 29.08 -27.99 -6.46
C ARG A 26 28.37 -28.65 -5.28
N VAL A 27 27.62 -29.71 -5.57
CA VAL A 27 27.06 -30.64 -4.58
C VAL A 27 28.14 -31.66 -4.22
N GLY A 28 28.39 -31.82 -2.91
CA GLY A 28 29.28 -32.82 -2.28
C GLY A 28 30.70 -32.29 -2.02
N GLN A 29 31.34 -32.49 -0.86
CA GLN A 29 31.25 -33.69 -0.02
C GLN A 29 32.09 -33.57 1.30
N GLU A 30 31.40 -33.67 2.47
CA GLU A 30 31.68 -34.27 3.83
C GLU A 30 32.98 -34.00 4.67
N ASN A 31 33.03 -34.04 6.03
CA ASN A 31 32.31 -34.73 7.14
C ASN A 31 32.79 -34.13 8.52
N PRO A 32 32.37 -34.53 9.77
CA PRO A 32 31.34 -35.49 10.19
C PRO A 32 30.38 -35.06 11.36
N ILE A 33 29.21 -35.70 11.38
CA ILE A 33 28.43 -36.23 12.53
C ILE A 33 28.34 -35.37 13.81
N GLY A 34 27.15 -34.79 14.05
CA GLY A 34 26.72 -34.40 15.41
C GLY A 34 25.55 -33.42 15.50
N GLY A 35 24.35 -33.94 15.79
CA GLY A 35 23.37 -33.23 16.63
C GLY A 35 22.22 -32.50 15.94
N GLY A 36 21.03 -33.11 16.00
CA GLY A 36 19.78 -32.42 16.36
C GLY A 36 19.10 -31.56 15.29
N ILE A 37 17.89 -31.95 14.92
CA ILE A 37 16.93 -31.19 14.11
C ILE A 37 16.68 -29.82 14.77
N GLY A 38 17.37 -28.79 14.28
CA GLY A 38 17.13 -27.41 14.64
C GLY A 38 15.88 -26.91 13.93
N ILE A 39 14.72 -27.11 14.55
CA ILE A 39 13.53 -26.30 14.27
C ILE A 39 13.95 -24.85 14.57
N GLN A 40 14.26 -24.09 13.53
CA GLN A 40 14.45 -22.65 13.63
C GLN A 40 13.10 -22.07 14.05
N LYS A 41 12.96 -21.83 15.36
CA LYS A 41 11.82 -21.12 15.94
C LYS A 41 11.69 -19.78 15.22
N LEU A 42 10.62 -19.64 14.45
CA LEU A 42 10.13 -18.36 13.96
C LEU A 42 9.45 -17.63 15.13
N ASP A 43 10.22 -17.33 16.16
CA ASP A 43 9.79 -16.50 17.29
C ASP A 43 10.44 -15.13 17.13
N SER A 44 9.88 -14.38 16.20
CA SER A 44 10.00 -12.93 16.21
C SER A 44 8.57 -12.43 16.25
N PRO A 45 8.08 -11.89 17.38
CA PRO A 45 6.88 -11.10 17.36
C PRO A 45 7.23 -9.86 16.55
N GLN A 46 7.08 -9.96 15.23
CA GLN A 46 6.98 -8.81 14.36
C GLN A 46 5.85 -8.00 14.96
N SER A 47 6.22 -6.92 15.65
CA SER A 47 5.28 -6.01 16.26
C SER A 47 4.47 -5.46 15.11
N SER A 48 3.34 -6.11 14.84
CA SER A 48 2.30 -5.56 14.00
C SER A 48 1.95 -4.25 14.67
N THR A 49 2.38 -3.15 14.06
CA THR A 49 1.89 -1.82 14.42
C THR A 49 0.38 -1.94 14.36
N LYS A 50 -0.24 -2.12 15.53
CA LYS A 50 -1.70 -2.21 15.65
C LYS A 50 -2.16 -0.80 15.33
N VAL A 51 -2.48 -0.54 14.07
CA VAL A 51 -3.22 0.65 13.69
C VAL A 51 -4.49 0.61 14.54
N SER A 52 -4.61 1.55 15.47
CA SER A 52 -5.78 1.61 16.33
C SER A 52 -6.99 1.93 15.45
N PHE A 53 -8.09 1.21 15.66
CA PHE A 53 -9.35 1.54 15.00
C PHE A 53 -9.72 3.02 15.23
N THR A 54 -9.45 3.55 16.42
CA THR A 54 -9.68 4.96 16.76
C THR A 54 -8.87 5.91 15.89
N ASP A 55 -7.60 5.57 15.60
CA ASP A 55 -6.73 6.39 14.75
C ASP A 55 -7.20 6.34 13.29
N ALA A 56 -7.59 5.16 12.80
CA ALA A 56 -8.13 4.99 11.45
C ALA A 56 -9.48 5.71 11.28
N LEU A 57 -10.34 5.65 12.30
CA LEU A 57 -11.62 6.37 12.31
C LEU A 57 -11.39 7.88 12.34
N LYS A 58 -10.47 8.37 13.18
CA LYS A 58 -10.10 9.78 13.22
C LYS A 58 -9.58 10.25 11.86
N ALA A 59 -8.65 9.52 11.26
CA ALA A 59 -8.12 9.85 9.94
C ALA A 59 -9.21 9.88 8.87
N SER A 60 -10.18 8.95 8.93
CA SER A 60 -11.32 8.91 8.01
C SER A 60 -12.24 10.13 8.19
N LEU A 61 -12.51 10.55 9.43
CA LEU A 61 -13.29 11.75 9.72
C LEU A 61 -12.58 13.02 9.24
N ASP A 62 -11.28 13.12 9.50
CA ASP A 62 -10.44 14.23 9.05
C ASP A 62 -10.44 14.30 7.50
N GLN A 63 -10.42 13.14 6.83
CA GLN A 63 -10.52 13.05 5.37
C GLN A 63 -11.90 13.52 4.85
N VAL A 64 -13.00 13.17 5.52
CA VAL A 64 -14.34 13.63 5.13
C VAL A 64 -14.44 15.14 5.25
N ASN A 65 -13.91 15.71 6.33
CA ASN A 65 -13.82 17.16 6.49
C ASN A 65 -13.01 17.82 5.37
N GLN A 66 -11.86 17.24 5.01
CA GLN A 66 -11.05 17.75 3.91
C GLN A 66 -11.83 17.77 2.59
N VAL A 67 -12.53 16.67 2.26
CA VAL A 67 -13.34 16.60 1.03
C VAL A 67 -14.45 17.63 1.03
N GLN A 68 -15.06 17.91 2.18
CA GLN A 68 -16.10 18.94 2.31
C GLN A 68 -15.53 20.35 2.09
N VAL A 69 -14.41 20.69 2.74
CA VAL A 69 -13.72 21.97 2.58
C VAL A 69 -13.26 22.18 1.14
N ASP A 70 -12.74 21.14 0.49
CA ASP A 70 -12.31 21.20 -0.90
C ASP A 70 -13.49 21.49 -1.85
N ALA A 71 -14.64 20.85 -1.62
CA ALA A 71 -15.85 21.10 -2.41
C ALA A 71 -16.36 22.55 -2.23
N GLU A 72 -16.37 23.05 -1.00
CA GLU A 72 -16.74 24.45 -0.72
C GLU A 72 -15.77 25.44 -1.38
N LYS A 73 -14.47 25.16 -1.33
CA LYS A 73 -13.44 26.00 -1.96
C LYS A 73 -13.60 26.04 -3.47
N LEU A 74 -13.80 24.88 -4.12
CA LEU A 74 -14.02 24.81 -5.56
C LEU A 74 -15.30 25.56 -5.95
N GLY A 75 -16.40 25.37 -5.20
CA GLY A 75 -17.64 26.10 -5.44
C GLY A 75 -17.47 27.62 -5.31
N LYS A 76 -16.71 28.07 -4.32
CA LYS A 76 -16.40 29.49 -4.11
C LYS A 76 -15.55 30.05 -5.25
N ASN A 77 -14.49 29.36 -5.64
CA ASN A 77 -13.62 29.78 -6.74
C ASN A 77 -14.38 29.87 -8.06
N PHE A 78 -15.23 28.88 -8.36
CA PHE A 78 -16.10 28.91 -9.53
C PHE A 78 -17.08 30.09 -9.49
N ALA A 79 -17.72 30.35 -8.34
CA ALA A 79 -18.62 31.49 -8.18
C ALA A 79 -17.91 32.85 -8.31
N MET A 80 -16.61 32.90 -8.04
CA MET A 80 -15.74 34.07 -8.24
C MET A 80 -15.29 34.25 -9.68
N GLY A 81 -15.61 33.31 -10.59
CA GLY A 81 -15.21 33.35 -12.00
C GLY A 81 -13.77 32.90 -12.25
N ASP A 82 -13.21 32.05 -11.38
CA ASP A 82 -11.89 31.45 -11.62
C ASP A 82 -11.96 30.42 -12.76
N ASP A 83 -11.37 30.76 -13.91
CA ASP A 83 -11.30 29.90 -15.10
C ASP A 83 -10.53 28.58 -14.87
N SER A 84 -9.78 28.48 -13.77
CA SER A 84 -9.04 27.27 -13.40
C SER A 84 -9.93 26.18 -12.81
N VAL A 85 -11.17 26.51 -12.42
CA VAL A 85 -12.12 25.58 -11.80
C VAL A 85 -13.30 25.37 -12.73
N SER A 86 -13.49 24.14 -13.21
CA SER A 86 -14.65 23.81 -14.02
C SER A 86 -15.89 23.56 -13.15
N LEU A 87 -17.08 23.87 -13.68
CA LEU A 87 -18.35 23.47 -13.07
C LEU A 87 -18.39 21.96 -12.81
N SER A 88 -17.81 21.16 -13.72
CA SER A 88 -17.71 19.71 -13.57
C SER A 88 -16.93 19.31 -12.32
N ASP A 89 -15.83 20.02 -12.01
CA ASP A 89 -15.00 19.73 -10.84
C ASP A 89 -15.74 20.06 -9.54
N VAL A 90 -16.50 21.18 -9.52
CA VAL A 90 -17.36 21.54 -8.39
C VAL A 90 -18.43 20.46 -8.16
N MET A 91 -19.08 20.00 -9.23
CA MET A 91 -20.12 18.97 -9.13
C MET A 91 -19.56 17.64 -8.64
N ILE A 92 -18.40 17.21 -9.16
CA ILE A 92 -17.74 15.98 -8.73
C ILE A 92 -17.29 16.09 -7.27
N ALA A 93 -16.67 17.20 -6.88
CA ALA A 93 -16.25 17.43 -5.50
C ALA A 93 -17.44 17.43 -4.54
N GLY A 94 -18.54 18.08 -4.91
CA GLY A 94 -19.78 18.08 -4.13
C GLY A 94 -20.39 16.68 -3.98
N GLN A 95 -20.43 15.89 -5.07
CA GLN A 95 -20.90 14.50 -5.00
C GLN A 95 -20.00 13.64 -4.10
N LYS A 96 -18.67 13.81 -4.21
CA LYS A 96 -17.70 13.10 -3.36
C LYS A 96 -17.92 13.43 -1.89
N ALA A 97 -18.09 14.72 -1.55
CA ALA A 97 -18.38 15.16 -0.19
C ALA A 97 -19.67 14.53 0.36
N ASN A 98 -20.74 14.54 -0.44
CA ASN A 98 -22.02 13.95 -0.03
C ASN A 98 -21.91 12.43 0.22
N ILE A 99 -21.29 11.68 -0.68
CA ILE A 99 -21.11 10.22 -0.53
C ILE A 99 -20.23 9.91 0.69
N SER A 100 -19.10 10.62 0.87
CA SER A 100 -18.22 10.46 2.02
C SER A 100 -18.90 10.78 3.35
N PHE A 101 -19.72 11.83 3.39
CA PHE A 101 -20.51 12.18 4.55
C PHE A 101 -21.56 11.12 4.88
N GLN A 102 -22.31 10.64 3.88
CA GLN A 102 -23.30 9.57 4.07
C GLN A 102 -22.65 8.30 4.63
N ALA A 103 -21.49 7.90 4.10
CA ALA A 103 -20.74 6.76 4.63
C ALA A 103 -20.36 6.96 6.11
N THR A 104 -19.96 8.17 6.49
CA THR A 104 -19.63 8.52 7.87
C THR A 104 -20.85 8.45 8.79
N VAL A 105 -22.01 8.91 8.34
CA VAL A 105 -23.26 8.79 9.09
C VAL A 105 -23.61 7.32 9.35
N GLN A 106 -23.39 6.44 8.36
CA GLN A 106 -23.60 5.00 8.55
C GLN A 106 -22.67 4.43 9.62
N VAL A 107 -21.39 4.79 9.61
CA VAL A 107 -20.43 4.37 10.65
C VAL A 107 -20.85 4.90 12.03
N ARG A 108 -21.21 6.19 12.12
CA ARG A 108 -21.72 6.80 13.36
C ARG A 108 -22.92 6.05 13.91
N ASN A 109 -23.90 5.75 13.07
CA ASN A 109 -25.09 5.01 13.48
C ASN A 109 -24.73 3.60 13.98
N LYS A 110 -23.83 2.90 13.29
CA LYS A 110 -23.35 1.57 13.75
C LYS A 110 -22.61 1.63 15.07
N LEU A 111 -21.79 2.65 15.32
CA LEU A 111 -21.11 2.84 16.60
C LEU A 111 -22.09 3.12 17.74
N VAL A 112 -23.12 3.95 17.48
CA VAL A 112 -24.18 4.23 18.45
C VAL A 112 -24.97 2.95 18.77
N SER A 113 -25.37 2.20 17.74
CA SER A 113 -26.05 0.91 17.93
C SER A 113 -25.20 -0.08 18.72
N ALA A 114 -23.91 -0.24 18.39
CA ALA A 114 -23.03 -1.15 19.11
C ALA A 114 -22.86 -0.77 20.59
N TYR A 115 -22.80 0.52 20.90
CA TYR A 115 -22.80 0.99 22.29
C TYR A 115 -24.12 0.66 22.99
N GLN A 116 -25.26 0.90 22.32
CA GLN A 116 -26.58 0.57 22.85
C GLN A 116 -26.75 -0.93 23.08
N ASP A 117 -26.26 -1.77 22.16
CA ASP A 117 -26.31 -3.23 22.26
C ASP A 117 -25.50 -3.73 23.45
N MET A 118 -24.28 -3.22 23.67
CA MET A 118 -23.49 -3.57 24.86
C MET A 118 -24.20 -3.20 26.17
N MET A 119 -24.89 -2.06 26.20
CA MET A 119 -25.64 -1.62 27.38
C MET A 119 -26.85 -2.52 27.67
N ASN A 120 -27.53 -3.01 26.64
CA ASN A 120 -28.68 -3.92 26.76
C ASN A 120 -28.28 -5.38 26.99
N MET A 121 -27.01 -5.73 26.83
CA MET A 121 -26.50 -7.10 27.06
C MET A 121 -26.24 -7.39 28.55
N GLN A 122 -26.31 -6.38 29.42
CA GLN A 122 -26.07 -6.44 30.86
C GLN A 122 -27.38 -6.24 31.63
N VAL A 123 -28.32 -7.17 31.47
CA VAL A 123 -29.43 -7.43 32.40
C VAL A 123 -29.72 -8.92 32.49
#